data_AF-A0A2W4LII4-F1
#
_entry.id   AF-A0A2W4LII4-F1
#
_cell.length_a   1.000
_cell.length_b   1.000
_cell.length_c   1.000
_cell.angle_alpha   90.00
_cell.angle_beta   90.00
_cell.angle_gamma   90.00
#
_symmetry.space_group_name_H-M   'P 1'
#
loop_
_entity.id
_entity.type
_entity.pdbx_description
1 polymer ?
#
loop_
_entity_poly.entity_id
_entity_poly.type
_entity_poly.pdbx_seq_one_letter_code
_entity_poly.pdbx_strand_id
1 'polypeptide(L)'
;GKVPAKPTSWPKYEHYVAPERFQEIAKMLGLPHSTPDEAVEAYAKAVEELRDAVGIERSFQEVGVDEAEFMASLDTLAMNAYEDQCAPANPRMPMLEDMKTMMEAAYYGITFEQVRERRVTEAAGASTASADAPPN
;
A
#
# COMPACT_ATOMS: atom_id res chain seq x y z
N GLY A 1 0.02 -10.50 5.02
CA GLY A 1 0.52 -9.95 3.73
C GLY A 1 0.10 -10.86 2.58
N LYS A 2 -0.28 -10.35 1.40
CA LYS A 2 -0.86 -11.18 0.32
C LYS A 2 0.21 -11.74 -0.63
N VAL A 3 0.04 -12.99 -1.05
CA VAL A 3 0.90 -13.66 -2.04
C VAL A 3 0.88 -12.89 -3.38
N PRO A 4 2.06 -12.62 -3.99
CA PRO A 4 2.14 -11.82 -5.21
C PRO A 4 1.58 -12.58 -6.42
N ALA A 5 0.90 -11.86 -7.31
CA ALA A 5 0.47 -12.40 -8.61
C ALA A 5 1.66 -12.67 -9.56
N LYS A 6 2.78 -11.96 -9.37
CA LYS A 6 4.02 -12.15 -10.13
C LYS A 6 5.24 -11.94 -9.22
N PRO A 7 6.04 -12.98 -8.95
CA PRO A 7 7.28 -12.82 -8.18
C PRO A 7 8.34 -12.06 -9.01
N THR A 8 9.19 -11.28 -8.34
CA THR A 8 10.32 -10.60 -8.98
C THR A 8 11.41 -11.63 -9.31
N SER A 9 11.95 -11.59 -10.53
CA SER A 9 13.04 -12.49 -10.95
C SER A 9 14.38 -11.99 -10.40
N TRP A 10 14.62 -12.21 -9.11
CA TRP A 10 15.90 -11.91 -8.48
C TRP A 10 16.66 -13.22 -8.19
N PRO A 11 18.00 -13.30 -8.38
CA PRO A 11 18.75 -14.57 -8.36
C PRO A 11 18.68 -15.41 -7.07
N LYS A 12 18.05 -14.89 -6.00
CA LYS A 12 17.88 -15.56 -4.70
C LYS A 12 16.43 -15.79 -4.29
N TYR A 13 15.44 -15.49 -5.15
CA TYR A 13 14.01 -15.68 -4.84
C TYR A 13 13.42 -16.84 -5.66
N GLU A 14 13.40 -18.03 -5.07
CA GLU A 14 12.69 -19.20 -5.64
C GLU A 14 11.23 -19.28 -5.14
N HIS A 15 10.95 -18.71 -3.95
CA HIS A 15 9.65 -18.75 -3.28
C HIS A 15 9.33 -17.44 -2.55
N TYR A 16 8.04 -17.06 -2.51
CA TYR A 16 7.56 -15.92 -1.72
C TYR A 16 7.48 -16.31 -0.24
N VAL A 17 8.36 -15.72 0.59
CA VAL A 17 8.51 -16.05 2.02
C VAL A 17 8.42 -14.82 2.94
N ALA A 18 7.91 -13.70 2.42
CA ALA A 18 7.86 -12.44 3.17
C ALA A 18 7.03 -12.55 4.47
N PRO A 19 5.84 -13.19 4.50
CA PRO A 19 5.08 -13.37 5.74
C PRO A 19 5.87 -14.10 6.83
N GLU A 20 6.61 -15.15 6.47
CA GLU A 20 7.44 -15.93 7.40
C GLU A 20 8.62 -15.11 7.91
N ARG A 21 9.24 -14.28 7.05
CA ARG A 21 10.29 -13.34 7.49
C ARG A 21 9.73 -12.30 8.48
N PHE A 22 8.53 -11.79 8.25
CA PHE A 22 7.87 -10.90 9.21
C PHE A 22 7.53 -11.60 10.53
N GLN A 23 7.17 -12.90 10.49
CA GLN A 23 6.99 -13.70 11.69
C GLN A 23 8.25 -13.83 12.53
N GLU A 24 9.41 -14.04 11.89
CA GLU A 24 10.70 -14.08 12.57
C GLU A 24 11.01 -12.72 13.24
N ILE A 25 10.75 -11.61 12.58
CA ILE A 25 10.93 -10.25 13.13
C ILE A 25 10.00 -10.03 14.33
N ALA A 26 8.71 -10.33 14.19
CA ALA A 26 7.73 -10.19 15.28
C ALA A 26 8.15 -11.00 16.51
N LYS A 27 8.64 -12.24 16.31
CA LYS A 27 9.18 -13.07 17.38
C LYS A 27 10.39 -12.43 18.07
N MET A 28 11.34 -11.87 17.30
CA MET A 28 12.52 -11.19 17.87
C MET A 28 12.14 -9.97 18.72
N LEU A 29 11.07 -9.27 18.34
CA LEU A 29 10.56 -8.09 19.04
C LEU A 29 9.60 -8.44 20.20
N GLY A 30 9.28 -9.72 20.42
CA GLY A 30 8.32 -10.15 21.44
C GLY A 30 6.85 -9.84 21.13
N LEU A 31 6.52 -9.59 19.86
CA LEU A 31 5.15 -9.37 19.38
C LEU A 31 4.42 -10.71 19.16
N PRO A 32 3.07 -10.74 19.09
CA PRO A 32 2.31 -11.92 18.68
C PRO A 32 2.85 -12.55 17.38
N HIS A 33 3.00 -13.88 17.36
CA HIS A 33 3.70 -14.58 16.27
C HIS A 33 3.27 -16.04 16.08
N SER A 34 2.03 -16.40 16.40
CA SER A 34 1.55 -17.78 16.31
C SER A 34 1.41 -18.23 14.85
N THR A 35 1.05 -17.31 13.95
CA THR A 35 0.99 -17.53 12.50
C THR A 35 1.67 -16.38 11.74
N PRO A 36 2.11 -16.58 10.49
CA PRO A 36 2.67 -15.51 9.67
C PRO A 36 1.73 -14.31 9.51
N ASP A 37 0.42 -14.55 9.31
CA ASP A 37 -0.55 -13.48 9.14
C ASP A 37 -0.76 -12.68 10.43
N GLU A 38 -0.90 -13.35 11.58
CA GLU A 38 -0.97 -12.66 12.88
C GLU A 38 0.27 -11.80 13.11
N ALA A 39 1.45 -12.34 12.80
CA ALA A 39 2.70 -11.65 13.01
C ALA A 39 2.87 -10.41 12.12
N VAL A 40 2.41 -10.48 10.87
CA VAL A 40 2.43 -9.33 9.95
C VAL A 40 1.56 -8.19 10.49
N GLU A 41 0.34 -8.50 10.94
CA GLU A 41 -0.57 -7.49 11.51
C GLU A 41 -0.03 -6.93 12.83
N ALA A 42 0.50 -7.79 13.71
CA ALA A 42 1.11 -7.37 14.96
C ALA A 42 2.32 -6.46 14.74
N TYR A 43 3.18 -6.79 13.77
CA TYR A 43 4.33 -5.96 13.41
C TYR A 43 3.90 -4.62 12.81
N ALA A 44 2.93 -4.61 11.89
CA ALA A 44 2.40 -3.36 11.33
C ALA A 44 1.82 -2.44 12.42
N LYS A 45 1.02 -3.00 13.33
CA LYS A 45 0.48 -2.27 14.49
C LYS A 45 1.58 -1.68 15.38
N ALA A 46 2.64 -2.43 15.65
CA ALA A 46 3.76 -1.94 16.46
C ALA A 46 4.51 -0.77 15.79
N VAL A 47 4.63 -0.79 14.45
CA VAL A 47 5.21 0.33 13.68
C VAL A 47 4.33 1.59 13.78
N GLU A 48 3.01 1.42 13.67
CA GLU A 48 2.04 2.53 13.80
C GLU A 48 2.07 3.13 15.22
N GLU A 49 2.11 2.30 16.26
CA GLU A 49 2.23 2.74 17.65
C GLU A 49 3.57 3.46 17.91
N LEU A 50 4.67 2.97 17.32
CA LEU A 50 5.96 3.64 17.40
C LEU A 50 5.92 5.02 16.73
N ARG A 51 5.35 5.11 15.52
CA ARG A 51 5.18 6.37 14.79
C ARG A 51 4.48 7.42 15.66
N ASP A 52 3.36 7.05 16.26
CA ASP A 52 2.60 7.95 17.15
C ASP A 52 3.43 8.35 18.39
N ALA A 53 4.15 7.40 18.99
CA ALA A 53 4.96 7.64 20.18
C ALA A 53 6.14 8.61 19.93
N VAL A 54 6.66 8.66 18.70
CA VAL A 54 7.72 9.60 18.30
C VAL A 54 7.20 10.87 17.65
N GLY A 55 5.87 11.04 17.56
CA GLY A 55 5.23 12.26 17.07
C GLY A 55 5.35 12.47 15.56
N ILE A 56 5.32 11.40 14.76
CA ILE A 56 5.26 11.49 13.30
C ILE A 56 3.79 11.40 12.85
N GLU A 57 3.39 12.30 11.94
CA GLU A 57 2.05 12.34 11.34
C GLU A 57 1.72 11.04 10.59
N ARG A 58 0.44 10.66 10.56
CA ARG A 58 0.00 9.36 10.04
C ARG A 58 -0.13 9.32 8.52
N SER A 59 -0.15 10.47 7.87
CA SER A 59 -0.43 10.57 6.44
C SER A 59 0.19 11.82 5.80
N PHE A 60 0.34 11.83 4.48
CA PHE A 60 0.80 13.03 3.78
C PHE A 60 -0.19 14.20 3.89
N GLN A 61 -1.49 13.91 4.01
CA GLN A 61 -2.51 14.92 4.27
C GLN A 61 -2.29 15.61 5.62
N GLU A 62 -1.95 14.85 6.68
CA GLU A 62 -1.67 15.41 8.00
C GLU A 62 -0.40 16.27 8.03
N VAL A 63 0.59 15.93 7.20
CA VAL A 63 1.81 16.75 7.01
C VAL A 63 1.53 18.05 6.24
N GLY A 64 0.38 18.17 5.58
CA GLY A 64 -0.04 19.37 4.83
C GLY A 64 0.36 19.37 3.35
N VAL A 65 0.56 18.20 2.74
CA VAL A 65 0.72 18.07 1.29
C VAL A 65 -0.59 18.41 0.59
N ASP A 66 -0.54 19.17 -0.50
CA ASP A 66 -1.74 19.53 -1.28
C ASP A 66 -2.33 18.29 -2.00
N GLU A 67 -3.64 18.09 -1.85
CA GLU A 67 -4.33 16.93 -2.40
C GLU A 67 -4.31 16.91 -3.91
N ALA A 68 -4.62 18.05 -4.54
CA ALA A 68 -4.75 18.12 -5.99
C ALA A 68 -3.39 17.92 -6.66
N GLU A 69 -2.34 18.54 -6.12
CA GLU A 69 -0.97 18.37 -6.58
C GLU A 69 -0.48 16.92 -6.41
N PHE A 70 -0.73 16.31 -5.25
CA PHE A 70 -0.31 14.94 -4.99
C PHE A 70 -1.01 13.94 -5.91
N MET A 71 -2.34 14.04 -6.02
CA MET A 71 -3.13 13.14 -6.87
C MET A 71 -2.77 13.28 -8.34
N ALA A 72 -2.54 14.51 -8.83
CA ALA A 72 -2.07 14.75 -10.20
C ALA A 72 -0.67 14.18 -10.47
N SER A 73 0.15 14.00 -9.43
CA SER A 73 1.53 13.53 -9.54
C SER A 73 1.68 12.00 -9.41
N LEU A 74 0.61 11.27 -9.07
CA LEU A 74 0.68 9.82 -8.78
C LEU A 74 1.28 8.99 -9.91
N ASP A 75 0.98 9.32 -11.17
CA ASP A 75 1.54 8.62 -12.32
C ASP A 75 3.07 8.74 -12.39
N THR A 76 3.58 9.95 -12.19
CA THR A 76 5.02 10.23 -12.18
C THR A 76 5.70 9.60 -10.96
N LEU A 77 5.09 9.72 -9.78
CA LEU A 77 5.62 9.12 -8.55
C LEU A 77 5.71 7.60 -8.66
N ALA A 78 4.67 6.95 -9.18
CA ALA A 78 4.66 5.50 -9.37
C ALA A 78 5.70 5.03 -10.39
N MET A 79 5.91 5.78 -11.49
CA MET A 79 6.94 5.45 -12.46
C MET A 79 8.34 5.61 -11.87
N ASN A 80 8.60 6.71 -11.16
CA ASN A 80 9.89 6.93 -10.49
C ASN A 80 10.19 5.83 -9.46
N ALA A 81 9.19 5.41 -8.68
CA ALA A 81 9.33 4.33 -7.72
C ALA A 81 9.57 2.96 -8.39
N TYR A 82 9.02 2.74 -9.59
CA TYR A 82 9.26 1.53 -10.39
C TYR A 82 10.70 1.46 -10.90
N GLU A 83 11.25 2.59 -11.34
CA GLU A 83 12.59 2.70 -11.93
C GLU A 83 13.71 2.82 -10.88
N ASP A 84 13.35 2.93 -9.61
CA ASP A 84 14.29 3.00 -8.51
C ASP A 84 15.13 1.71 -8.39
N GLN A 85 16.42 1.86 -8.10
CA GLN A 85 17.36 0.74 -8.02
C GLN A 85 17.06 -0.23 -6.85
N CYS A 86 16.23 0.18 -5.89
CA CYS A 86 15.74 -0.68 -4.82
C CYS A 86 14.59 -1.59 -5.27
N ALA A 87 13.83 -1.24 -6.31
CA ALA A 87 12.65 -2.00 -6.75
C ALA A 87 12.94 -3.48 -7.12
N PRO A 88 14.06 -3.83 -7.79
CA PRO A 88 14.41 -5.22 -8.09
C PRO A 88 14.61 -6.12 -6.86
N ALA A 89 14.93 -5.54 -5.71
CA ALA A 89 15.12 -6.30 -4.46
C ALA A 89 13.80 -6.55 -3.71
N ASN A 90 12.69 -5.92 -4.13
CA ASN A 90 11.39 -6.10 -3.50
C ASN A 90 10.88 -7.53 -3.72
N PRO A 91 10.44 -8.27 -2.67
CA PRO A 91 9.92 -9.64 -2.78
C PRO A 91 8.70 -9.79 -3.70
N ARG A 92 8.04 -8.68 -4.05
CA ARG A 92 6.95 -8.61 -5.03
C ARG A 92 7.29 -7.59 -6.10
N MET A 93 7.01 -7.91 -7.37
CA MET A 93 7.15 -6.96 -8.46
C MET A 93 6.13 -5.82 -8.27
N PRO A 94 6.56 -4.56 -8.16
CA PRO A 94 5.66 -3.46 -7.90
C PRO A 94 4.89 -3.12 -9.18
N MET A 95 3.61 -3.49 -9.24
CA MET A 95 2.75 -3.05 -10.34
C MET A 95 2.46 -1.56 -10.19
N LEU A 96 2.51 -0.79 -11.27
CA LEU A 96 2.27 0.66 -11.25
C LEU A 96 0.95 1.01 -10.55
N GLU A 97 -0.12 0.26 -10.82
CA GLU A 97 -1.44 0.50 -10.22
C GLU A 97 -1.48 0.20 -8.71
N ASP A 98 -0.76 -0.84 -8.28
CA ASP A 98 -0.62 -1.14 -6.85
C ASP A 98 0.15 -0.01 -6.15
N MET A 99 1.20 0.53 -6.78
CA MET A 99 1.96 1.65 -6.22
C MET A 99 1.10 2.91 -6.08
N LYS A 100 0.31 3.28 -7.10
CA LYS A 100 -0.62 4.41 -7.00
C LYS A 100 -1.63 4.23 -5.87
N THR A 101 -2.17 3.01 -5.74
CA THR A 101 -3.10 2.65 -4.65
C THR A 101 -2.43 2.80 -3.28
N MET A 102 -1.18 2.34 -3.13
CA MET A 102 -0.41 2.50 -1.89
C MET A 102 -0.08 3.97 -1.58
N MET A 103 0.26 4.76 -2.60
CA MET A 103 0.53 6.20 -2.44
C MET A 103 -0.72 6.98 -2.03
N GLU A 104 -1.88 6.67 -2.62
CA GLU A 104 -3.16 7.24 -2.22
C GLU A 104 -3.56 6.83 -0.79
N ALA A 105 -3.33 5.56 -0.42
CA ALA A 105 -3.54 5.06 0.93
C ALA A 105 -2.68 5.83 1.96
N ALA A 106 -1.40 6.06 1.64
CA ALA A 106 -0.48 6.85 2.45
C ALA A 106 -0.86 8.34 2.53
N TYR A 107 -1.48 8.88 1.48
CA TYR A 107 -1.97 10.25 1.48
C TYR A 107 -3.12 10.46 2.47
N TYR A 108 -4.13 9.58 2.44
CA TYR A 108 -5.30 9.69 3.32
C TYR A 108 -5.15 9.00 4.69
N GLY A 109 -4.06 8.25 4.91
CA GLY A 109 -3.88 7.48 6.15
C GLY A 109 -4.87 6.32 6.30
N ILE A 110 -5.20 5.65 5.18
CA ILE A 110 -6.16 4.54 5.12
C ILE A 110 -5.51 3.27 4.58
N THR A 111 -6.22 2.14 4.56
CA THR A 111 -5.68 0.88 4.05
C THR A 111 -5.78 0.78 2.53
N PHE A 112 -4.94 -0.09 1.95
CA PHE A 112 -4.94 -0.40 0.52
C PHE A 112 -6.32 -0.90 0.03
N GLU A 113 -6.98 -1.75 0.83
CA GLU A 113 -8.33 -2.25 0.55
C GLU A 113 -9.37 -1.12 0.53
N GLN A 114 -9.29 -0.18 1.49
CA GLN A 114 -10.20 0.96 1.56
C GLN A 114 -10.11 1.85 0.32
N VAL A 115 -8.90 2.10 -0.20
CA VAL A 115 -8.73 2.83 -1.47
C VAL A 115 -9.43 2.12 -2.62
N ARG A 116 -9.23 0.80 -2.75
CA ARG A 116 -9.84 0.02 -3.83
C ARG A 116 -11.37 0.02 -3.74
N GLU A 117 -11.93 -0.08 -2.54
CA GLU A 117 -13.37 -0.02 -2.30
C GLU A 117 -13.96 1.36 -2.66
N ARG A 118 -13.25 2.45 -2.32
CA ARG A 118 -13.64 3.82 -2.70
C ARG A 118 -13.72 3.99 -4.21
N ARG A 119 -12.68 3.60 -4.94
CA ARG A 119 -12.63 3.70 -6.41
C ARG A 119 -13.74 2.90 -7.10
N VAL A 120 -14.07 1.71 -6.57
CA VAL A 120 -15.20 0.91 -7.08
C VAL A 120 -16.53 1.63 -6.87
N THR A 121 -16.72 2.25 -5.70
CA THR A 121 -17.92 2.99 -5.35
C THR A 121 -18.08 4.25 -6.22
N GLU A 122 -16.99 4.99 -6.42
CA GLU A 122 -16.93 6.17 -7.30
C GLU A 122 -17.22 5.81 -8.76
N ALA A 123 -16.63 4.74 -9.28
CA ALA A 123 -16.90 4.26 -10.63
C ALA A 123 -18.37 3.84 -10.81
N ALA A 124 -18.98 3.22 -9.80
CA ALA A 124 -20.41 2.87 -9.81
C ALA A 124 -21.31 4.12 -9.76
N GLY A 125 -20.94 5.12 -8.96
CA GLY A 125 -21.64 6.41 -8.89
C GLY A 125 -21.56 7.21 -10.19
N ALA A 126 -20.40 7.24 -10.85
CA ALA A 126 -20.23 7.90 -12.14
C ALA A 126 -21.03 7.22 -13.27
N SER A 127 -21.11 5.88 -13.24
CA SER A 127 -21.90 5.09 -14.20
C SER A 127 -23.41 5.36 -14.07
N THR A 128 -23.91 5.52 -12.85
CA THR A 128 -25.33 5.82 -12.59
C THR A 128 -25.69 7.27 -12.92
N ALA A 129 -24.80 8.23 -12.70
CA ALA A 129 -25.02 9.65 -13.06
C ALA A 129 -25.04 9.90 -14.58
N SER A 130 -24.34 9.09 -15.37
CA SER A 130 -24.31 9.16 -16.83
C SER A 130 -25.62 8.72 -17.50
N ALA A 131 -26.41 7.87 -16.83
CA ALA A 131 -27.64 7.29 -17.39
C ALA A 131 -28.86 8.23 -17.33
N ASP A 132 -28.79 9.33 -16.56
CA ASP A 132 -29.90 10.27 -16.30
C ASP A 132 -29.79 11.60 -17.09
N ALA A 133 -28.87 11.69 -18.05
CA ALA A 133 -28.76 12.87 -18.91
C ALA A 133 -29.94 12.91 -19.92
N PRO A 134 -30.76 13.99 -19.94
CA PRO A 134 -31.88 14.07 -20.87
C PRO A 134 -31.40 14.08 -22.33
N PRO A 135 -32.12 13.40 -23.24
CA PRO A 135 -31.80 13.48 -24.66
C PRO A 135 -32.00 14.92 -25.16
N ASN A 136 -31.03 15.37 -25.95
CA ASN A 136 -30.97 16.69 -26.59
C ASN A 136 -32.14 16.89 -27.59
#